data_AF-A0A939WBR1-F1
#
_entry.id   AF-A0A939WBR1-F1
#
_cell.length_a   1.000
_cell.length_b   1.000
_cell.length_c   1.000
_cell.angle_alpha   90.00
_cell.angle_beta   90.00
_cell.angle_gamma   90.00
#
_symmetry.space_group_name_H-M   'P 1'
#
loop_
_entity.id
_entity.type
_entity.pdbx_description
1 polymer ?
#
loop_
_entity_poly.entity_id
_entity_poly.type
_entity_poly.pdbx_seq_one_letter_code
_entity_poly.pdbx_strand_id
1 'polypeptide(L)'
;MSYWLPKLQNSPYNLISFPSEEYASRAVLDIAPAPDTEIRVYMVFIPLDAPVDIPEERALQLPEPVERSGFTVVEWGGTALEI
;
A
#
# COMPACT_ATOMS: atom_id res chain seq x y z
N MET A 1 -15.16 -2.02 0.59
CA MET A 1 -14.41 -2.94 1.49
C MET A 1 -14.42 -4.40 1.03
N SER A 2 -14.89 -4.72 -0.18
CA SER A 2 -15.28 -6.08 -0.57
C SER A 2 -14.20 -6.91 -1.28
N TYR A 3 -13.12 -6.28 -1.78
CA TYR A 3 -12.18 -6.98 -2.68
C TYR A 3 -11.04 -7.70 -1.95
N TRP A 4 -10.27 -6.99 -1.11
CA TRP A 4 -9.16 -7.62 -0.38
C TRP A 4 -9.60 -8.36 0.87
N LEU A 5 -10.69 -7.94 1.53
CA LEU A 5 -11.14 -8.57 2.77
C LEU A 5 -11.35 -10.09 2.61
N PRO A 6 -12.04 -10.60 1.57
CA PRO A 6 -12.14 -12.05 1.34
C PRO A 6 -10.79 -12.75 1.14
N LYS A 7 -9.80 -12.07 0.56
CA LYS A 7 -8.45 -12.64 0.34
C LYS A 7 -7.64 -12.67 1.63
N LEU A 8 -7.67 -11.59 2.40
CA LEU A 8 -6.94 -11.44 3.67
C LEU A 8 -7.49 -12.37 4.75
N GLN A 9 -8.82 -12.50 4.86
CA GLN A 9 -9.46 -13.32 5.89
C GLN A 9 -9.30 -14.83 5.67
N ASN A 10 -8.89 -15.25 4.47
CA ASN A 10 -8.65 -16.66 4.15
C ASN A 10 -7.30 -17.17 4.70
N SER A 11 -6.53 -16.32 5.38
CA SER A 11 -5.23 -16.66 5.97
C SER A 11 -5.21 -16.29 7.45
N PRO A 12 -4.65 -17.13 8.35
CA PRO A 12 -4.57 -16.81 9.76
C PRO A 12 -3.64 -15.61 10.04
N TYR A 13 -2.61 -15.42 9.21
CA TYR A 13 -1.72 -14.27 9.25
C TYR A 13 -1.52 -13.70 7.83
N ASN A 14 -1.21 -12.42 7.74
CA ASN A 14 -0.82 -11.78 6.48
C ASN A 14 0.40 -10.90 6.74
N LEU A 15 1.49 -11.12 6.00
CA LEU A 15 2.62 -10.19 5.98
C LEU A 15 2.27 -9.05 5.03
N ILE A 16 2.32 -7.81 5.53
CA ILE A 16 1.88 -6.61 4.79
C ILE A 16 3.03 -5.64 4.64
N SER A 17 3.16 -5.03 3.46
CA SER A 17 4.08 -3.93 3.18
C SER A 17 3.43 -2.86 2.31
N PHE A 18 3.95 -1.64 2.40
CA PHE A 18 3.51 -0.47 1.63
C PHE A 18 4.70 0.14 0.88
N PRO A 19 5.14 -0.46 -0.25
CA PRO A 19 6.34 -0.02 -0.98
C PRO A 19 6.05 1.20 -1.85
N SER A 20 5.62 2.32 -1.23
CA SER A 20 5.07 3.48 -1.94
C SER A 20 6.05 4.08 -2.97
N GLU A 21 7.33 4.25 -2.62
CA GLU A 21 8.33 4.83 -3.55
C GLU A 21 8.63 3.91 -4.74
N GLU A 22 8.89 2.63 -4.48
CA GLU A 22 9.16 1.65 -5.54
C GLU A 22 7.95 1.51 -6.47
N TYR A 23 6.75 1.40 -5.91
CA TYR A 23 5.50 1.35 -6.67
C TYR A 23 5.31 2.61 -7.50
N ALA A 24 5.49 3.79 -6.90
CA ALA A 24 5.29 5.05 -7.58
C ALA A 24 6.25 5.25 -8.76
N SER A 25 7.51 4.82 -8.62
CA SER A 25 8.49 4.87 -9.70
C SER A 25 8.13 4.00 -10.92
N ARG A 26 7.36 2.93 -10.70
CA ARG A 26 6.95 1.97 -11.74
C ARG A 26 5.59 2.31 -12.36
N ALA A 27 4.71 2.94 -11.60
CA ALA A 27 3.38 3.33 -12.01
C ALA A 27 3.28 4.86 -12.09
N VAL A 28 3.86 5.45 -13.14
CA VAL A 28 3.84 6.90 -13.35
C VAL A 28 2.42 7.36 -13.69
N LEU A 29 1.94 8.39 -13.01
CA LEU A 29 0.66 9.03 -13.30
C LEU A 29 0.88 10.20 -14.26
N ASP A 30 0.13 10.23 -15.36
CA ASP A 30 0.07 11.36 -16.29
C ASP A 30 -1.28 12.05 -16.15
N ILE A 31 -1.29 13.19 -15.46
CA ILE A 31 -2.53 13.90 -15.05
C ILE A 31 -2.40 15.37 -15.43
N ALA A 32 -3.39 15.87 -16.17
CA ALA A 32 -3.51 17.26 -16.56
C ALA A 32 -4.90 17.83 -16.14
N PRO A 33 -4.95 18.95 -15.39
CA PRO A 33 -3.81 19.69 -14.83
C PRO A 33 -3.03 18.89 -13.78
N ALA A 34 -1.79 19.29 -13.49
CA ALA A 34 -0.99 18.65 -12.44
C ALA A 34 -1.66 18.82 -11.06
N PRO A 35 -1.67 17.78 -10.21
CA PRO A 35 -2.22 17.88 -8.86
C PRO A 35 -1.35 18.74 -7.94
N ASP A 36 -2.01 19.49 -7.06
CA ASP A 36 -1.38 20.22 -5.96
C ASP A 36 -0.96 19.26 -4.82
N THR A 37 -1.64 18.12 -4.70
CA THR A 37 -1.32 17.09 -3.70
C THR A 37 -1.54 15.71 -4.29
N GLU A 38 -0.55 14.83 -4.17
CA GLU A 38 -0.62 13.42 -4.59
C GLU A 38 -0.46 12.51 -3.37
N ILE A 39 -1.42 11.62 -3.16
CA ILE A 39 -1.39 10.62 -2.07
C ILE A 39 -1.48 9.24 -2.70
N ARG A 40 -0.49 8.38 -2.44
CA ARG A 40 -0.42 7.03 -3.00
C ARG A 40 -0.29 5.98 -1.90
N VAL A 41 -1.26 5.06 -1.86
CA VAL A 41 -1.29 3.97 -0.88
C VAL A 41 -1.45 2.65 -1.61
N TYR A 42 -0.38 1.89 -1.72
CA TYR A 42 -0.43 0.58 -2.36
C TYR A 42 -0.01 -0.52 -1.38
N MET A 43 -0.94 -1.40 -1.04
CA MET A 43 -0.72 -2.49 -0.10
C MET A 43 -0.28 -3.77 -0.85
N VAL A 44 0.86 -4.33 -0.47
CA VAL A 44 1.26 -5.67 -0.90
C VAL A 44 1.13 -6.61 0.28
N PHE A 45 0.53 -7.78 0.08
CA PHE A 45 0.40 -8.78 1.15
C PHE A 45 0.72 -10.20 0.71
N ILE A 46 1.22 -10.99 1.64
CA ILE A 46 1.49 -12.43 1.47
C ILE A 46 0.73 -13.17 2.57
N PRO A 47 -0.10 -14.19 2.23
CA PRO A 47 -0.73 -15.04 3.23
C PRO A 47 0.32 -15.90 3.94
N LEU A 48 0.17 -16.06 5.26
CA LEU A 48 1.03 -16.86 6.10
C LEU A 48 0.20 -17.80 6.98
N ASP A 49 0.63 -19.06 7.09
CA ASP A 49 0.03 -20.05 7.99
C ASP A 49 0.40 -19.82 9.47
N ALA A 50 1.51 -19.13 9.72
CA ALA A 50 2.06 -18.83 11.04
C ALA A 50 2.65 -17.41 11.07
N PRO A 51 2.73 -16.75 12.25
CA PRO A 51 3.33 -15.43 12.34
C PRO A 51 4.85 -15.53 12.09
N VAL A 52 5.44 -14.44 11.63
CA VAL A 52 6.88 -14.30 11.46
C VAL A 52 7.38 -13.14 12.31
N ASP A 53 8.58 -13.27 12.86
CA ASP A 53 9.24 -12.15 13.55
C ASP A 53 9.72 -11.14 12.50
N ILE A 54 9.29 -9.89 12.67
CA ILE A 54 9.72 -8.77 11.83
C ILE A 54 10.81 -8.02 12.60
N PRO A 55 12.05 -7.95 12.07
CA PRO A 55 13.09 -7.12 12.66
C PRO A 55 12.65 -5.67 12.76
N GLU A 56 13.10 -4.96 13.80
CA GLU A 56 12.70 -3.57 14.05
C GLU A 56 13.01 -2.66 12.85
N GLU A 57 14.13 -2.90 12.16
CA GLU A 57 14.51 -2.17 10.94
C GLU A 57 13.57 -2.38 9.74
N ARG A 58 12.71 -3.41 9.80
CA ARG A 58 11.68 -3.73 8.79
C ARG A 58 10.27 -3.53 9.33
N ALA A 59 10.12 -3.00 10.55
CA ALA A 59 8.83 -2.68 11.09
C ALA A 59 8.12 -1.68 10.16
N LEU A 60 6.81 -1.88 9.97
CA LEU A 60 6.04 -1.02 9.10
C LEU A 60 6.05 0.41 9.66
N GLN A 61 6.62 1.33 8.90
CA GLN A 61 6.50 2.76 9.17
C GLN A 61 5.22 3.24 8.48
N LEU A 62 4.26 3.71 9.28
CA LEU A 62 3.08 4.35 8.72
C LEU A 62 3.53 5.64 8.01
N PRO A 63 3.00 5.93 6.81
CA PRO A 63 3.28 7.19 6.16
C PRO A 63 2.79 8.34 7.05
N GLU A 64 3.56 9.42 7.11
CA GLU A 64 3.14 10.65 7.77
C GLU A 64 1.83 11.16 7.15
N PRO A 65 0.88 11.69 7.94
CA PRO A 65 -0.32 12.30 7.41
C PRO A 65 0.01 13.43 6.44
N VAL A 66 -0.55 13.36 5.24
CA VAL A 66 -0.39 14.41 4.22
C VAL A 66 -1.57 15.39 4.29
N GLU A 67 -1.27 16.68 4.48
CA GLU A 67 -2.30 17.72 4.38
C GLU A 67 -2.78 17.86 2.93
N ARG A 68 -4.10 17.84 2.73
CA ARG A 68 -4.71 17.97 1.40
C ARG A 68 -4.92 19.45 1.07
N SER A 69 -4.38 19.90 -0.05
CA SER A 69 -4.58 21.26 -0.55
C SER A 69 -4.83 21.24 -2.06
N GLY A 70 -5.64 22.19 -2.56
CA GLY A 70 -5.92 22.32 -3.98
C GLY A 70 -6.52 21.07 -4.65
N PHE A 71 -6.17 20.86 -5.91
CA PHE A 71 -6.50 19.66 -6.67
C PHE A 71 -5.69 18.47 -6.14
N THR A 72 -6.35 17.60 -5.38
CA THR A 72 -5.73 16.40 -4.78
C THR A 72 -6.08 15.14 -5.57
N VAL A 73 -5.05 14.36 -5.91
CA VAL A 73 -5.18 13.00 -6.46
C VAL A 73 -4.86 11.98 -5.38
N VAL A 74 -5.73 10.98 -5.25
CA VAL A 74 -5.52 9.85 -4.34
C VAL A 74 -5.57 8.56 -5.14
N GLU A 75 -4.43 7.89 -5.25
CA GLU A 75 -4.36 6.52 -5.74
C GLU A 75 -4.29 5.56 -4.55
N TRP A 76 -5.16 4.55 -4.55
CA TRP A 76 -5.11 3.49 -3.56
C TRP A 76 -5.39 2.14 -4.21
N GLY A 77 -4.68 1.12 -3.73
CA GLY A 77 -4.75 -0.20 -4.30
C GLY A 77 -4.03 -1.23 -3.45
N GLY A 78 -3.98 -2.44 -3.98
CA GLY A 78 -3.19 -3.49 -3.38
C GLY A 78 -3.32 -4.82 -4.08
N THR A 79 -2.35 -5.69 -3.82
CA THR A 79 -2.30 -7.02 -4.43
C THR A 79 -1.73 -8.05 -3.45
N ALA A 80 -2.16 -9.30 -3.65
CA ALA A 80 -1.43 -10.43 -3.10
C ALA A 80 -0.14 -10.60 -3.92
N LEU A 81 0.97 -10.91 -3.24
CA LEU A 81 2.19 -11.36 -3.90
C LEU A 81 2.11 -12.89 -4.03
N GLU A 82 2.24 -13.40 -5.25
CA GLU A 82 2.41 -14.83 -5.50
C GLU A 82 3.92 -15.13 -5.44
N ILE A 83 4.31 -16.10 -4.60
CA ILE A 83 5.70 -16.55 -4.40
C ILE A 83 5.81 -18.00 -4.87
#